data_AF-A0A7L2R622-F1
#
_entry.id   AF-A0A7L2R622-F1
#
_cell.length_a   1.000
_cell.length_b   1.000
_cell.length_c   1.000
_cell.angle_alpha   90.00
_cell.angle_beta   90.00
_cell.angle_gamma   90.00
#
_symmetry.space_group_name_H-M   'P 1'
#
loop_
_entity.id
_entity.type
_entity.pdbx_description
1 polymer ?
#
loop_
_entity_poly.entity_id
_entity_poly.type
_entity_poly.pdbx_seq_one_letter_code
_entity_poly.pdbx_strand_id
1 'polypeptide(L)'
;TGLCWQQQGDRAMVVPVPAPGRRSLARKDVKITQTCYRVLSAGGGCALLQLQPRTAFPEQLQVHLTLLLCPALGDHEHSSHVGRVLGVPFFLSPETAPTRMQVLDEELLSRLGLSPQQLHHLPLHIHLQELVLP
;
A
#
# COMPACT_ATOMS: atom_id res chain seq x y z
N THR A 1 7.08 -4.97 -9.76
CA THR A 1 7.83 -5.58 -8.64
C THR A 1 7.42 -7.04 -8.52
N GLY A 2 8.17 -7.91 -7.84
CA GLY A 2 7.65 -9.23 -7.48
C GLY A 2 6.80 -9.13 -6.23
N LEU A 3 5.70 -9.87 -6.11
CA LEU A 3 4.95 -10.02 -4.86
C LEU A 3 4.90 -11.48 -4.43
N CYS A 4 4.94 -11.73 -3.12
CA CYS A 4 4.71 -13.04 -2.53
C CYS A 4 4.05 -12.91 -1.17
N TRP A 5 3.51 -14.03 -0.69
CA TRP A 5 3.10 -14.16 0.70
C TRP A 5 4.32 -14.42 1.57
N GLN A 6 4.44 -13.69 2.68
CA GLN A 6 5.44 -13.92 3.71
C GLN A 6 4.75 -14.02 5.07
N GLN A 7 5.21 -14.95 5.91
CA GLN A 7 4.75 -15.04 7.30
C GLN A 7 5.47 -13.98 8.16
N GLN A 8 4.69 -13.19 8.88
CA GLN A 8 5.14 -12.25 9.91
C GLN A 8 4.50 -12.63 11.25
N GLY A 9 5.25 -13.35 12.07
CA GLY A 9 4.69 -13.94 13.30
C GLY A 9 3.52 -14.87 12.97
N ASP A 10 2.33 -14.55 13.49
CA ASP A 10 1.10 -15.34 13.31
C ASP A 10 0.26 -14.95 12.09
N ARG A 11 0.70 -13.98 11.28
CA ARG A 11 -0.05 -13.47 10.12
C ARG A 11 0.73 -13.62 8.82
N ALA A 12 0.04 -14.02 7.75
CA ALA A 12 0.57 -13.97 6.40
C ALA A 12 0.25 -12.60 5.78
N MET A 13 1.25 -11.94 5.18
CA MET A 13 1.10 -10.65 4.51
C MET A 13 1.70 -10.70 3.11
N VAL A 14 1.15 -9.90 2.20
CA VAL A 14 1.76 -9.69 0.88
C VAL A 14 2.92 -8.72 0.99
N VAL A 15 4.11 -9.17 0.61
CA VAL A 15 5.32 -8.36 0.65
C VAL A 15 5.90 -8.12 -0.74
N PRO A 16 6.53 -6.95 -0.96
CA PRO A 16 7.26 -6.70 -2.18
C PRO A 16 8.62 -7.41 -2.16
N VAL A 17 8.97 -8.04 -3.28
CA VAL A 17 10.27 -8.64 -3.54
C VAL A 17 10.98 -7.81 -4.60
N PRO A 18 11.97 -6.97 -4.21
CA PRO A 18 12.83 -6.28 -5.16
C PRO A 18 13.64 -7.30 -5.97
N ALA A 19 13.67 -7.14 -7.30
CA ALA A 19 14.48 -7.97 -8.21
C ALA A 19 14.37 -9.50 -7.95
N PRO A 20 13.19 -10.11 -8.14
CA PRO A 20 12.99 -11.53 -7.84
C PRO A 20 13.87 -12.43 -8.70
N GLY A 21 14.49 -13.43 -8.07
CA GLY A 21 15.40 -14.36 -8.73
C GLY A 21 14.70 -15.34 -9.68
N ARG A 22 15.43 -15.85 -10.67
CA ARG A 22 14.89 -16.79 -11.67
C ARG A 22 14.26 -18.05 -11.05
N ARG A 23 14.84 -18.58 -9.97
CA ARG A 23 14.34 -19.80 -9.29
C ARG A 23 12.99 -19.59 -8.61
N SER A 24 12.79 -18.47 -7.91
CA SER A 24 11.52 -18.20 -7.21
C SER A 24 10.39 -17.92 -8.19
N LEU A 25 10.69 -17.28 -9.32
CA LEU A 25 9.75 -17.11 -10.44
C LEU A 25 9.37 -18.46 -11.06
N ALA A 26 10.35 -19.33 -11.34
CA ALA A 26 10.09 -20.65 -11.92
C ALA A 26 9.22 -21.55 -11.00
N ARG A 27 9.43 -21.45 -9.69
CA ARG A 27 8.63 -22.16 -8.68
C ARG A 27 7.27 -21.53 -8.39
N LYS A 28 7.01 -20.32 -8.93
CA LYS A 28 5.80 -19.50 -8.68
C LYS A 28 5.64 -19.08 -7.22
N ASP A 29 6.72 -19.08 -6.45
CA ASP A 29 6.75 -18.56 -5.08
C ASP A 29 6.59 -17.03 -5.08
N VAL A 30 7.05 -16.37 -6.15
CA VAL A 30 6.92 -14.93 -6.39
C VAL A 30 6.22 -14.71 -7.73
N LYS A 31 5.28 -13.76 -7.78
CA LYS A 31 4.60 -13.34 -9.00
C LYS A 31 5.06 -11.94 -9.41
N ILE A 32 5.45 -11.77 -10.68
CA ILE A 32 5.69 -10.42 -11.22
C ILE A 32 4.35 -9.70 -11.34
N THR A 33 4.29 -8.49 -10.79
CA THR A 33 3.10 -7.64 -10.82
C THR A 33 3.40 -6.27 -11.42
N GLN A 34 2.37 -5.70 -12.04
CA GLN A 34 2.39 -4.40 -12.68
C GLN A 34 1.07 -3.65 -12.47
N THR A 35 1.17 -2.40 -12.05
CA THR A 35 0.04 -1.46 -11.95
C THR A 35 0.49 -0.15 -12.58
N CYS A 36 -0.25 0.31 -13.59
CA CYS A 36 -0.09 1.65 -14.10
C CYS A 36 -0.89 2.60 -13.21
N TYR A 37 -0.40 3.81 -12.99
CA TYR A 37 -1.13 4.83 -12.26
C TYR A 37 -1.05 6.19 -12.93
N ARG A 38 -2.04 7.03 -12.65
CA ARG A 38 -2.07 8.44 -13.05
C ARG A 38 -2.52 9.28 -11.86
N VAL A 39 -1.83 10.38 -11.59
CA VAL A 39 -2.28 11.38 -10.61
C VAL A 39 -3.38 12.22 -11.26
N LEU A 40 -4.57 12.22 -10.66
CA LEU A 40 -5.70 13.05 -11.08
C LEU A 40 -5.72 14.39 -10.35
N SER A 41 -5.39 14.38 -9.06
CA SER A 41 -5.26 15.58 -8.22
C SER A 41 -4.28 15.31 -7.08
N ALA A 42 -3.61 16.34 -6.58
CA ALA A 42 -2.71 16.25 -5.43
C ALA A 42 -2.75 17.54 -4.60
N GLY A 43 -2.66 17.41 -3.28
CA GLY A 43 -2.66 18.54 -2.36
C GLY A 43 -2.71 18.10 -0.91
N GLY A 44 -2.17 18.92 0.00
CA GLY A 44 -2.24 18.68 1.45
C GLY A 44 -1.67 17.33 1.89
N GLY A 45 -0.59 16.86 1.26
CA GLY A 45 0.01 15.56 1.58
C GLY A 45 -0.76 14.35 1.04
N CYS A 46 -1.80 14.55 0.23
CA CYS A 46 -2.61 13.49 -0.37
C CYS A 46 -2.64 13.60 -1.90
N ALA A 47 -3.03 12.50 -2.55
CA ALA A 47 -3.28 12.44 -3.98
C ALA A 47 -4.50 11.57 -4.29
N LEU A 48 -5.26 11.96 -5.31
CA LEU A 48 -6.25 11.11 -5.95
C LEU A 48 -5.60 10.44 -7.17
N LEU A 49 -5.53 9.12 -7.15
CA LEU A 49 -4.88 8.33 -8.19
C LEU A 49 -5.90 7.49 -8.96
N GLN A 50 -5.78 7.48 -10.28
CA GLN A 50 -6.37 6.44 -11.11
C GLN A 50 -5.38 5.27 -11.21
N LEU A 51 -5.85 4.06 -10.91
CA LEU A 51 -5.02 2.85 -10.91
C LEU A 51 -5.53 1.88 -11.98
N GLN A 52 -4.60 1.29 -12.72
CA GLN A 52 -4.89 0.25 -13.71
C GLN A 52 -3.99 -0.97 -13.46
N PRO A 53 -4.45 -1.97 -12.70
CA PRO A 53 -3.72 -3.22 -12.53
C PRO A 53 -3.64 -3.97 -13.87
N ARG A 54 -2.43 -4.26 -14.34
CA ARG A 54 -2.18 -5.08 -15.54
C ARG A 54 -1.99 -6.57 -15.20
N THR A 55 -1.80 -6.84 -13.92
CA THR A 55 -1.72 -8.18 -13.32
C THR A 55 -2.69 -8.27 -12.15
N ALA A 56 -3.05 -9.49 -11.78
CA ALA A 56 -3.84 -9.79 -10.59
C ALA A 56 -3.00 -10.55 -9.55
N PHE A 57 -2.87 -9.96 -8.37
CA PHE A 57 -2.36 -10.59 -7.16
C PHE A 57 -3.10 -9.96 -5.95
N PRO A 58 -3.38 -10.72 -4.88
CA PRO A 58 -3.99 -10.16 -3.68
C PRO A 58 -3.25 -8.93 -3.18
N GLU A 59 -3.99 -7.91 -2.73
CA GLU A 59 -3.44 -6.67 -2.13
C GLU A 59 -2.41 -5.92 -3.00
N GLN A 60 -2.32 -6.24 -4.30
CA GLN A 60 -1.32 -5.67 -5.20
C GLN A 60 -1.37 -4.14 -5.24
N LEU A 61 -2.57 -3.56 -5.21
CA LEU A 61 -2.75 -2.11 -5.26
C LEU A 61 -2.22 -1.45 -3.97
N GLN A 62 -2.61 -1.98 -2.80
CA GLN A 62 -2.13 -1.52 -1.50
C GLN A 62 -0.60 -1.55 -1.41
N VAL A 63 0.01 -2.70 -1.74
CA VAL A 63 1.47 -2.84 -1.70
C VAL A 63 2.16 -1.90 -2.69
N HIS A 64 1.66 -1.77 -3.91
CA HIS A 64 2.24 -0.85 -4.89
C HIS A 64 2.13 0.61 -4.47
N LEU A 65 1.03 1.01 -3.84
CA LEU A 65 0.84 2.37 -3.30
C LEU A 65 1.82 2.64 -2.14
N THR A 66 1.99 1.68 -1.24
CA THR A 66 3.00 1.73 -0.16
C THR A 66 4.42 1.84 -0.71
N LEU A 67 4.76 1.12 -1.79
CA LEU A 67 6.05 1.25 -2.48
C LEU A 67 6.27 2.63 -3.11
N LEU A 68 5.20 3.33 -3.48
CA LEU A 68 5.25 4.73 -3.92
C LEU A 68 5.33 5.73 -2.75
N LEU A 69 5.44 5.23 -1.52
CA LEU A 69 5.39 6.02 -0.28
C LEU A 69 4.08 6.83 -0.13
N CYS A 70 3.02 6.36 -0.78
CA CYS A 70 1.69 6.97 -0.80
C CYS A 70 0.64 5.88 -0.54
N PRO A 71 0.57 5.33 0.69
CA PRO A 71 -0.34 4.24 1.01
C PRO A 71 -1.81 4.68 0.86
N ALA A 72 -2.69 3.73 0.53
CA ALA A 72 -4.12 4.03 0.43
C ALA A 72 -4.69 4.49 1.78
N LEU A 73 -5.59 5.47 1.76
CA LEU A 73 -6.30 5.92 2.96
C LEU A 73 -7.17 4.76 3.50
N GLY A 74 -7.07 4.45 4.79
CA GLY A 74 -7.70 3.30 5.44
C GLY A 74 -6.96 1.96 5.29
N ASP A 75 -5.77 1.93 4.66
CA ASP A 75 -4.95 0.72 4.60
C ASP A 75 -4.17 0.54 5.91
N HIS A 76 -4.76 -0.16 6.88
CA HIS A 76 -4.12 -0.39 8.18
C HIS A 76 -3.07 -1.50 8.19
N GLU A 77 -3.02 -2.34 7.16
CA GLU A 77 -2.07 -3.46 7.10
C GLU A 77 -0.74 -2.99 6.51
N HIS A 78 -0.73 -2.35 5.33
CA HIS A 78 0.53 -2.05 4.64
C HIS A 78 1.07 -0.64 4.88
N SER A 79 0.23 0.31 5.31
CA SER A 79 0.70 1.69 5.55
C SER A 79 1.75 1.80 6.64
N SER A 80 1.80 0.82 7.56
CA SER A 80 2.80 0.70 8.60
C SER A 80 4.24 0.67 8.08
N HIS A 81 4.43 0.15 6.86
CA HIS A 81 5.71 0.10 6.13
C HIS A 81 6.15 1.46 5.59
N VAL A 82 5.35 2.52 5.73
CA VAL A 82 5.80 3.89 5.41
C VAL A 82 6.13 4.60 6.72
N GLY A 83 7.43 4.75 6.98
CA GLY A 83 7.96 5.57 8.05
C GLY A 83 8.15 7.01 7.61
N ARG A 84 8.44 7.90 8.56
CA ARG A 84 8.91 9.27 8.28
C ARG A 84 10.14 9.59 9.13
N VAL A 85 11.16 10.20 8.52
CA VAL A 85 12.32 10.78 9.20
C VAL A 85 12.37 12.24 8.80
N LEU A 86 12.30 13.15 9.79
CA LEU A 86 12.32 14.60 9.57
C LEU A 86 11.26 15.06 8.53
N GLY A 87 10.08 14.45 8.55
CA GLY A 87 8.98 14.74 7.61
C GLY A 87 9.07 14.02 6.26
N VAL A 88 10.22 13.46 5.90
CA VAL A 88 10.44 12.74 4.64
C VAL A 88 9.98 11.29 4.77
N PRO A 89 9.09 10.79 3.90
CA PRO A 89 8.64 9.41 3.95
C PRO A 89 9.73 8.45 3.47
N PHE A 90 9.78 7.25 4.04
CA PHE A 90 10.68 6.18 3.61
C PHE A 90 10.04 4.81 3.84
N PHE A 91 10.51 3.81 3.09
CA PHE A 91 10.01 2.45 3.20
C PHE A 91 10.72 1.69 4.34
N LEU A 92 9.94 1.08 5.22
CA LEU A 92 10.37 0.17 6.26
C LEU A 92 10.20 -1.26 5.77
N SER A 93 11.26 -2.05 5.89
CA SER A 93 11.21 -3.48 5.60
C SER A 93 10.13 -4.15 6.46
N PRO A 94 9.49 -5.22 5.96
CA PRO A 94 8.50 -5.95 6.73
C PRO A 94 9.01 -6.32 8.14
N GLU A 95 10.25 -6.81 8.25
CA GLU A 95 10.86 -7.25 9.51
C GLU A 95 11.00 -6.15 10.59
N THR A 96 11.03 -4.88 10.18
CA THR A 96 11.22 -3.74 11.09
C THR A 96 9.98 -2.86 11.20
N ALA A 97 8.99 -3.09 10.35
CA ALA A 97 7.76 -2.32 10.37
C ALA A 97 6.95 -2.69 11.63
N PRO A 98 6.55 -1.70 12.43
CA PRO A 98 5.68 -1.97 13.57
C PRO A 98 4.33 -2.48 13.08
N THR A 99 3.73 -3.42 13.80
CA THR A 99 2.34 -3.84 13.60
C THR A 99 1.42 -2.75 14.15
N ARG A 100 1.42 -1.60 13.47
CA ARG A 100 0.63 -0.42 13.83
C ARG A 100 -0.40 -0.16 12.75
N MET A 101 -1.52 0.38 13.17
CA MET A 101 -2.51 0.90 12.25
C MET A 101 -1.97 2.14 11.52
N GLN A 102 -2.59 2.46 10.38
CA GLN A 102 -2.28 3.68 9.64
C GLN A 102 -2.21 4.90 10.57
N VAL A 103 -1.17 5.71 10.43
CA VAL A 103 -1.02 6.97 11.16
C VAL A 103 -1.12 8.10 10.15
N LEU A 104 -2.06 9.01 10.38
CA LEU A 104 -2.21 10.25 9.62
C LEU A 104 -1.68 11.40 10.47
N ASP A 105 -1.18 12.45 9.83
CA ASP A 105 -0.82 13.67 10.54
C ASP A 105 -2.07 14.44 11.02
N GLU A 106 -1.87 15.28 12.04
CA GLU A 106 -2.95 16.04 12.69
C GLU A 106 -3.68 16.99 11.71
N GLU A 107 -2.96 17.52 10.72
CA GLU A 107 -3.54 18.39 9.71
C GLU A 107 -4.52 17.62 8.83
N LEU A 108 -4.14 16.42 8.38
CA LEU A 108 -5.00 15.55 7.59
C LEU A 108 -6.19 15.02 8.41
N LEU A 109 -5.97 14.64 9.67
CA LEU A 109 -7.07 14.27 10.58
C LEU A 109 -8.09 15.39 10.75
N SER A 110 -7.61 16.62 10.95
CA SER A 110 -8.46 17.81 11.05
C SER A 110 -9.27 18.06 9.78
N ARG A 111 -8.64 17.94 8.61
CA ARG A 111 -9.31 18.08 7.29
C ARG A 111 -10.36 17.00 7.05
N LEU A 112 -10.13 15.78 7.54
CA LEU A 112 -11.08 14.67 7.45
C LEU A 112 -12.18 14.74 8.52
N GLY A 113 -12.05 15.62 9.52
CA GLY A 113 -12.98 15.70 10.65
C GLY A 113 -12.94 14.45 11.54
N LEU A 114 -11.78 13.79 11.64
CA LEU A 114 -11.61 12.53 12.37
C LEU A 114 -10.76 12.72 13.62
N SER A 115 -11.12 12.03 14.70
CA SER A 115 -10.22 11.82 15.84
C SER A 115 -9.32 10.60 15.60
N PRO A 116 -8.15 10.52 16.28
CA PRO A 116 -7.28 9.34 16.20
C PRO A 116 -7.99 8.01 16.54
N GLN A 117 -8.99 8.05 17.43
CA GLN A 117 -9.77 6.88 17.83
C GLN A 117 -10.71 6.40 16.71
N GLN A 118 -11.23 7.33 15.90
CA GLN A 118 -12.10 7.01 14.77
C GLN A 118 -11.33 6.51 13.56
N LEU A 119 -10.04 6.87 13.44
CA LEU A 119 -9.18 6.44 12.34
C LEU A 119 -9.17 4.92 12.18
N HIS A 120 -9.29 4.17 13.28
CA HIS A 120 -9.29 2.71 13.26
C HIS A 120 -10.48 2.08 12.51
N HIS A 121 -11.54 2.86 12.27
CA HIS A 121 -12.73 2.45 11.54
C HIS A 121 -12.76 2.97 10.10
N LEU A 122 -11.68 3.63 9.66
CA LEU A 122 -11.62 4.25 8.35
C LEU A 122 -11.58 3.14 7.27
N PRO A 123 -12.56 3.09 6.35
CA PRO A 123 -12.57 2.06 5.32
C PRO A 123 -11.41 2.26 4.34
N LEU A 124 -11.02 1.19 3.66
CA LEU A 124 -10.04 1.29 2.57
C LEU A 124 -10.60 2.11 1.41
N HIS A 125 -9.92 3.20 1.06
CA HIS A 125 -10.30 4.11 -0.01
C HIS A 125 -9.70 3.67 -1.35
N ILE A 126 -10.10 2.48 -1.81
CA ILE A 126 -9.83 1.98 -3.17
C ILE A 126 -11.18 1.61 -3.76
N HIS A 127 -11.51 2.23 -4.89
CA HIS A 127 -12.81 2.06 -5.55
C HIS A 127 -12.63 1.54 -6.98
N LEU A 128 -13.41 0.53 -7.36
CA LEU A 128 -13.49 0.06 -8.75
C LEU A 128 -14.33 1.06 -9.56
N GLN A 129 -13.67 2.05 -10.16
CA GLN A 129 -14.32 3.14 -10.88
C GLN A 129 -14.82 2.72 -12.28
N GLU A 130 -14.09 1.85 -12.98
CA GLU A 130 -14.43 1.43 -14.34
C GLU A 130 -14.02 -0.03 -14.57
N LEU A 131 -14.88 -0.76 -15.28
CA LEU A 131 -14.61 -2.10 -15.79
C LEU A 131 -15.10 -2.17 -17.24
N VAL A 132 -14.18 -2.31 -18.19
CA VAL A 132 -14.50 -2.47 -19.61
C VAL A 132 -14.67 -3.95 -19.91
N LEU A 133 -15.88 -4.34 -20.33
CA LEU A 133 -16.18 -5.69 -20.78
C LEU A 133 -16.10 -5.77 -22.32
N PRO A 134 -15.61 -6.88 -22.89
CA PRO A 134 -15.50 -7.07 -24.34
C PRO A 134 -16.85 -7.25 -25.02
#